data_AF-A0A6P0T5B8-F1
#
_entry.id   AF-A0A6P0T5B8-F1
#
_cell.length_a   1.000
_cell.length_b   1.000
_cell.length_c   1.000
_cell.angle_alpha   90.00
_cell.angle_beta   90.00
_cell.angle_gamma   90.00
#
_symmetry.space_group_name_H-M   'P 1'
#
loop_
_entity.id
_entity.type
_entity.pdbx_description
1 polymer ?
#
loop_
_entity_poly.entity_id
_entity_poly.type
_entity_poly.pdbx_seq_one_letter_code
_entity_poly.pdbx_strand_id
1 'polypeptide(L)'
;MSNLDLWPDNLLEEIPRSPLEILSSQAALLGSKTQNIILADVASTINETGKFILCFYLRVPSLSNYQFDLFSVWHGIDLYPVHDTATERALKNEQQLINFIVEKLNDKRTVKIIRALAAQTRKIKPFDDIPF
;
A
#
# COMPACT_ATOMS: atom_id res chain seq x y z
N MET A 1 29.28 -25.68 30.21
CA MET A 1 28.27 -26.48 29.49
C MET A 1 27.89 -25.66 28.27
N SER A 2 28.16 -26.16 27.06
CA SER A 2 27.69 -25.52 25.83
C SER A 2 26.17 -25.63 25.75
N ASN A 3 25.50 -24.52 25.43
CA ASN A 3 24.07 -24.50 25.20
C ASN A 3 23.76 -25.33 23.94
N LEU A 4 22.74 -26.18 23.99
CA LEU A 4 22.31 -26.96 22.82
C LEU A 4 21.50 -26.04 21.91
N ASP A 5 22.13 -25.58 20.82
CA ASP A 5 21.45 -24.86 19.75
C ASP A 5 20.90 -25.86 18.72
N LEU A 6 19.61 -25.75 18.41
CA LEU A 6 18.89 -26.62 17.47
C LEU A 6 18.34 -25.85 16.26
N TRP A 7 18.57 -24.54 16.19
CA TRP A 7 18.14 -23.73 15.06
C TRP A 7 19.11 -23.90 13.89
N PRO A 8 18.61 -23.89 12.64
CA PRO A 8 19.49 -23.89 11.49
C PRO A 8 20.14 -22.50 11.32
N ASP A 9 21.37 -22.45 10.79
CA ASP A 9 22.09 -21.17 10.59
C ASP A 9 21.51 -20.32 9.44
N ASN A 10 20.73 -20.92 8.54
CA ASN A 10 20.24 -20.30 7.31
C ASN A 10 18.82 -19.70 7.41
N LEU A 11 18.34 -19.37 8.62
CA LEU A 11 16.98 -18.83 8.83
C LEU A 11 16.65 -17.58 8.01
N LEU A 12 17.68 -16.84 7.57
CA LEU A 12 17.56 -15.58 6.83
C LEU A 12 18.08 -15.67 5.40
N GLU A 13 18.37 -16.87 4.91
CA GLU A 13 18.70 -17.07 3.49
C GLU A 13 17.41 -17.02 2.64
N GLU A 14 17.51 -16.46 1.44
CA GLU A 14 16.40 -16.43 0.44
C GLU A 14 15.12 -15.72 0.90
N ILE A 15 15.21 -14.63 1.66
CA ILE A 15 14.03 -13.85 2.09
C ILE A 15 13.22 -13.38 0.87
N PRO A 16 11.98 -13.88 0.68
CA PRO A 16 11.16 -13.52 -0.46
C PRO A 16 10.64 -12.08 -0.34
N ARG A 17 10.36 -11.47 -1.49
CA ARG A 17 9.76 -10.15 -1.55
C ARG A 17 8.34 -10.19 -0.99
N SER A 18 8.06 -9.36 0.01
CA SER A 18 6.75 -9.34 0.66
C SER A 18 5.70 -8.56 -0.16
N PRO A 19 4.40 -8.91 -0.05
CA PRO A 19 3.31 -8.12 -0.62
C PRO A 19 3.33 -6.65 -0.15
N LEU A 20 3.69 -6.41 1.11
CA LEU A 20 3.84 -5.07 1.69
C LEU A 20 4.91 -4.26 0.96
N GLU A 21 6.06 -4.85 0.66
CA GLU A 21 7.14 -4.18 -0.07
C GLU A 21 6.71 -3.78 -1.49
N ILE A 22 6.02 -4.67 -2.19
CA ILE A 22 5.51 -4.41 -3.54
C ILE A 22 4.51 -3.25 -3.53
N LEU A 23 3.53 -3.28 -2.61
CA LEU A 23 2.53 -2.23 -2.47
C LEU A 23 3.17 -0.88 -2.08
N SER A 24 4.09 -0.88 -1.11
CA SER A 24 4.77 0.33 -0.63
C SER A 24 5.62 0.97 -1.74
N SER A 25 6.28 0.15 -2.56
CA SER A 25 7.04 0.63 -3.71
C SER A 25 6.13 1.37 -4.71
N GLN A 26 4.93 0.85 -4.97
CA GLN A 26 3.96 1.53 -5.86
C GLN A 26 3.37 2.78 -5.23
N ALA A 27 3.13 2.78 -3.92
CA ALA A 27 2.67 3.94 -3.18
C ALA A 27 3.65 5.12 -3.31
N ALA A 28 4.95 4.87 -3.14
CA ALA A 28 6.01 5.87 -3.28
C ALA A 28 6.07 6.50 -4.69
N LEU A 29 5.82 5.70 -5.74
CA LEU A 29 5.84 6.19 -7.13
C LEU A 29 4.72 7.18 -7.45
N LEU A 30 3.61 7.16 -6.71
CA LEU A 30 2.51 8.10 -6.94
C LEU A 30 2.93 9.54 -6.60
N GLY A 31 3.66 9.75 -5.49
CA GLY A 31 4.12 11.08 -5.09
C GLY A 31 4.93 11.77 -6.19
N SER A 32 5.89 11.06 -6.78
CA SER A 32 6.67 11.55 -7.92
C SER A 32 5.81 11.91 -9.14
N LYS A 33 4.75 11.13 -9.43
CA LYS A 33 3.85 11.37 -10.56
C LYS A 33 2.91 12.55 -10.35
N THR A 34 2.61 12.90 -9.10
CA THR A 34 1.64 13.96 -8.75
C THR A 34 2.33 15.20 -8.17
N GLN A 35 3.66 15.28 -8.26
CA GLN A 35 4.45 16.35 -7.65
C GLN A 35 4.13 16.52 -6.16
N ASN A 36 3.92 15.40 -5.47
CA ASN A 36 3.57 15.31 -4.05
C ASN A 36 2.24 15.96 -3.64
N ILE A 37 1.38 16.35 -4.59
CA ILE A 37 0.04 16.87 -4.30
C ILE A 37 -0.86 15.77 -3.74
N ILE A 38 -0.69 14.54 -4.26
CA ILE A 38 -1.39 13.34 -3.79
C ILE A 38 -0.34 12.27 -3.53
N LEU A 39 -0.28 11.82 -2.27
CA LEU A 39 0.57 10.73 -1.84
C LEU A 39 -0.25 9.44 -1.77
N ALA A 40 0.43 8.30 -1.72
CA ALA A 40 -0.16 7.04 -1.32
C ALA A 40 0.68 6.42 -0.22
N ASP A 41 0.07 5.54 0.57
CA ASP A 41 0.74 4.77 1.61
C ASP A 41 0.02 3.43 1.84
N VAL A 42 0.67 2.55 2.59
CA VAL A 42 0.16 1.21 2.90
C VAL A 42 0.13 1.03 4.41
N ALA A 43 -1.06 0.94 4.99
CA ALA A 43 -1.21 0.54 6.38
C ALA A 43 -1.17 -0.98 6.46
N SER A 44 -0.40 -1.51 7.42
CA SER A 44 -0.34 -2.94 7.73
C SER A 44 -0.89 -3.16 9.13
N THR A 45 -1.86 -4.04 9.26
CA THR A 45 -2.44 -4.45 10.55
C THR A 45 -2.52 -5.96 10.61
N ILE A 46 -2.58 -6.51 11.82
CA ILE A 46 -2.81 -7.93 12.05
C ILE A 46 -4.15 -8.06 12.75
N ASN A 47 -5.05 -8.90 12.23
CA ASN A 47 -6.33 -9.14 12.88
C ASN A 47 -6.25 -10.23 13.96
N GLU A 48 -7.34 -10.43 14.69
CA GLU A 48 -7.43 -11.43 15.77
C GLU A 48 -7.16 -12.88 15.31
N THR A 49 -7.27 -13.14 14.02
CA THR A 49 -6.99 -14.46 13.41
C THR A 49 -5.56 -14.60 12.89
N GLY A 50 -4.69 -13.62 13.13
CA GLY A 50 -3.29 -13.63 12.69
C GLY A 50 -3.10 -13.33 11.19
N LYS A 51 -4.12 -12.81 10.51
CA LYS A 51 -4.01 -12.38 9.10
C LYS A 51 -3.40 -10.99 9.02
N PHE A 52 -2.44 -10.83 8.12
CA PHE A 52 -1.89 -9.53 7.75
C PHE A 52 -2.85 -8.85 6.78
N ILE A 53 -3.35 -7.67 7.13
CA ILE A 53 -4.25 -6.85 6.32
C ILE A 53 -3.46 -5.62 5.87
N LEU A 54 -3.36 -5.44 4.55
CA LEU A 54 -2.63 -4.36 3.90
C LEU A 54 -3.64 -3.44 3.20
N CYS A 55 -3.79 -2.21 3.71
CA CYS A 55 -4.69 -1.20 3.17
C CYS A 55 -3.90 -0.18 2.36
N PHE A 56 -4.13 -0.13 1.04
CA PHE A 56 -3.53 0.87 0.16
C PHE A 56 -4.46 2.09 0.09
N TYR A 57 -3.96 3.24 0.52
CA TYR A 57 -4.76 4.46 0.61
C TYR A 57 -4.05 5.67 0.01
N LEU A 58 -4.84 6.63 -0.46
CA LEU A 58 -4.37 7.93 -0.91
C LEU A 58 -4.38 8.91 0.26
N ARG A 59 -3.40 9.81 0.30
CA ARG A 59 -3.32 10.89 1.28
C ARG A 59 -3.15 12.22 0.57
N VAL A 60 -3.91 13.23 1.00
CA VAL A 60 -3.85 14.59 0.46
C VAL A 60 -3.49 15.57 1.57
N PRO A 61 -2.20 15.91 1.74
CA PRO A 61 -1.74 16.70 2.88
C PRO A 61 -2.44 18.05 3.03
N SER A 62 -2.64 18.76 1.91
CA SER A 62 -3.28 20.08 1.89
C SER A 62 -4.78 20.05 2.24
N LEU A 63 -5.44 18.90 2.15
CA LEU A 63 -6.85 18.74 2.53
C LEU A 63 -6.98 18.23 3.97
N SER A 64 -6.31 18.89 4.92
CA SER A 64 -6.27 18.46 6.33
C SER A 64 -5.84 16.98 6.48
N ASN A 65 -4.84 16.57 5.68
CA ASN A 65 -4.40 15.17 5.59
C ASN A 65 -5.52 14.17 5.23
N TYR A 66 -6.51 14.57 4.42
CA TYR A 66 -7.58 13.69 3.95
C TYR A 66 -7.03 12.36 3.42
N GLN A 67 -7.68 11.27 3.80
CA GLN A 67 -7.33 9.91 3.39
C GLN A 67 -8.47 9.25 2.61
N PHE A 68 -8.10 8.42 1.65
CA PHE A 68 -9.05 7.62 0.87
C PHE A 68 -8.52 6.21 0.65
N ASP A 69 -9.23 5.23 1.20
CA ASP A 69 -8.89 3.82 1.03
C ASP A 69 -9.22 3.37 -0.40
N LEU A 70 -8.18 2.96 -1.14
CA LEU A 70 -8.32 2.59 -2.54
C LEU A 70 -8.68 1.12 -2.69
N PHE A 71 -7.93 0.24 -2.03
CA PHE A 71 -8.19 -1.19 -1.95
C PHE A 71 -7.43 -1.78 -0.76
N SER A 72 -7.82 -2.98 -0.33
CA SER A 72 -7.12 -3.71 0.71
C SER A 72 -6.96 -5.18 0.32
N VAL A 73 -5.85 -5.78 0.75
CA VAL A 73 -5.57 -7.21 0.57
C VAL A 73 -5.19 -7.84 1.90
N TRP A 74 -5.30 -9.16 2.00
CA TRP A 74 -4.84 -9.88 3.19
C TRP A 74 -4.11 -11.19 2.84
N HIS A 75 -3.21 -11.64 3.70
CA HIS A 75 -2.59 -12.96 3.62
C HIS A 75 -2.37 -13.56 5.03
N GLY A 76 -2.08 -14.86 5.08
CA GLY A 76 -1.72 -15.55 6.32
C GLY A 76 -0.24 -15.32 6.69
N ILE A 77 0.35 -16.24 7.46
CA ILE A 77 1.80 -16.22 7.69
C ILE A 77 2.58 -16.47 6.39
N ASP A 78 2.01 -17.29 5.50
CA ASP A 78 2.48 -17.43 4.13
C ASP A 78 2.19 -16.15 3.36
N LEU A 79 3.19 -15.66 2.61
CA LEU A 79 3.04 -14.45 1.78
C LEU A 79 2.00 -14.61 0.67
N TYR A 80 1.77 -15.85 0.23
CA TYR A 80 0.80 -16.18 -0.80
C TYR A 80 0.00 -17.43 -0.40
N PRO A 81 -1.29 -17.51 -0.77
CA PRO A 81 -2.02 -16.54 -1.57
C PRO A 81 -2.33 -15.24 -0.83
N VAL A 82 -2.29 -14.13 -1.56
CA VAL A 82 -2.86 -12.84 -1.15
C VAL A 82 -4.30 -12.79 -1.61
N HIS A 83 -5.21 -12.30 -0.78
CA HIS A 83 -6.63 -12.23 -1.07
C HIS A 83 -7.09 -10.77 -1.20
N ASP A 84 -7.86 -10.46 -2.25
CA ASP A 84 -8.58 -9.18 -2.34
C ASP A 84 -9.69 -9.15 -1.29
N THR A 85 -9.65 -8.18 -0.38
CA THR A 85 -10.65 -8.06 0.71
C THR A 85 -12.06 -7.83 0.15
N ALA A 86 -12.18 -7.20 -1.03
CA ALA A 86 -13.48 -6.88 -1.61
C ALA A 86 -14.15 -8.06 -2.33
N THR A 87 -13.37 -9.01 -2.84
CA THR A 87 -13.87 -10.08 -3.73
C THR A 87 -13.48 -11.49 -3.30
N GLU A 88 -12.63 -11.61 -2.28
CA GLU A 88 -12.00 -12.87 -1.83
C GLU A 88 -11.19 -13.59 -2.93
N ARG A 89 -10.90 -12.91 -4.06
CA ARG A 89 -10.07 -13.43 -5.14
C ARG A 89 -8.68 -13.74 -4.61
N ALA A 90 -8.27 -15.00 -4.72
CA ALA A 90 -6.93 -15.45 -4.37
C ALA A 90 -5.91 -15.13 -5.49
N LEU A 91 -4.81 -14.48 -5.11
CA LEU A 91 -3.65 -14.12 -5.91
C LEU A 91 -2.50 -15.03 -5.46
N LYS A 92 -2.24 -16.08 -6.25
CA LYS A 92 -1.46 -17.25 -5.82
C LYS A 92 0.06 -17.01 -5.80
N ASN A 93 0.53 -15.91 -6.37
CA ASN A 93 1.95 -15.58 -6.47
C ASN A 93 2.14 -14.09 -6.75
N GLU A 94 3.40 -13.65 -6.72
CA GLU A 94 3.82 -12.27 -6.97
C GLU A 94 3.27 -11.70 -8.28
N GLN A 95 3.36 -12.46 -9.38
CA GLN A 95 2.90 -11.97 -10.68
C GLN A 95 1.39 -11.70 -10.69
N GLN A 96 0.60 -12.54 -10.02
CA GLN A 96 -0.84 -12.30 -9.88
C GLN A 96 -1.14 -11.08 -9.02
N LEU A 97 -0.35 -10.84 -7.96
CA LEU A 97 -0.45 -9.62 -7.16
C LEU A 97 -0.10 -8.37 -7.97
N ILE A 98 0.97 -8.41 -8.77
CA ILE A 98 1.37 -7.30 -9.66
C ILE A 98 0.24 -7.00 -10.64
N ASN A 99 -0.33 -8.00 -11.29
CA ASN A 99 -1.43 -7.82 -12.23
C ASN A 99 -2.65 -7.21 -11.54
N PHE A 100 -2.99 -7.66 -10.33
CA PHE A 100 -4.07 -7.09 -9.53
C PHE A 100 -3.81 -5.61 -9.18
N ILE A 101 -2.58 -5.24 -8.81
CA ILE A 101 -2.22 -3.85 -8.53
C ILE A 101 -2.37 -3.01 -9.80
N VAL A 102 -1.92 -3.50 -10.96
CA VAL A 102 -2.11 -2.84 -12.25
C VAL A 102 -3.59 -2.63 -12.55
N GLU A 103 -4.43 -3.65 -12.34
CA GLU A 103 -5.89 -3.56 -12.48
C GLU A 103 -6.48 -2.45 -11.59
N LYS A 104 -6.16 -2.43 -10.28
CA LYS A 104 -6.72 -1.46 -9.33
C LYS A 104 -6.21 -0.02 -9.57
N LEU A 105 -4.92 0.16 -9.87
CA LEU A 105 -4.32 1.48 -10.06
C LEU A 105 -4.72 2.13 -11.39
N ASN A 106 -4.97 1.33 -12.44
CA ASN A 106 -5.41 1.83 -13.75
C ASN A 106 -6.93 1.86 -13.92
N ASP A 107 -7.69 1.41 -12.92
CA ASP A 107 -9.15 1.43 -13.00
C ASP A 107 -9.69 2.86 -13.21
N LYS A 108 -10.73 2.99 -14.03
CA LYS A 108 -11.34 4.28 -14.38
C LYS A 108 -11.80 5.06 -13.14
N ARG A 109 -12.28 4.36 -12.10
CA ARG A 109 -12.69 4.95 -10.83
C ARG A 109 -11.49 5.52 -10.08
N THR A 110 -10.39 4.77 -9.99
CA THR A 110 -9.15 5.22 -9.34
C THR A 110 -8.64 6.51 -9.97
N VAL A 111 -8.53 6.54 -11.31
CA VAL A 111 -8.09 7.73 -12.04
C VAL A 111 -9.05 8.92 -11.81
N LYS A 112 -10.36 8.66 -11.76
CA LYS A 112 -11.37 9.70 -11.46
C LYS A 112 -11.20 10.25 -10.05
N ILE A 113 -10.94 9.42 -9.04
CA ILE A 113 -10.70 9.84 -7.65
C ILE A 113 -9.46 10.73 -7.57
N ILE A 114 -8.34 10.29 -8.15
CA ILE A 114 -7.09 11.07 -8.15
C ILE A 114 -7.31 12.45 -8.80
N ARG A 115 -8.01 12.51 -9.94
CA ARG A 115 -8.33 13.78 -10.60
C ARG A 115 -9.25 14.67 -9.75
N ALA A 116 -10.24 14.08 -9.07
CA ALA A 116 -11.14 14.83 -8.19
C ALA A 116 -10.39 15.39 -6.97
N LEU A 117 -9.49 14.63 -6.37
CA LEU A 117 -8.63 15.10 -5.28
C LEU A 117 -7.70 16.22 -5.76
N ALA A 118 -7.05 16.05 -6.90
CA ALA A 118 -6.18 17.07 -7.49
C ALA A 118 -6.94 18.36 -7.85
N ALA A 119 -8.20 18.27 -8.27
CA ALA A 119 -9.03 19.44 -8.54
C ALA A 119 -9.37 20.21 -7.24
N GLN A 120 -9.55 19.50 -6.13
CA GLN A 120 -9.84 20.10 -4.82
C GLN A 120 -8.64 20.83 -4.21
N THR A 121 -7.41 20.41 -4.54
CA THR A 121 -6.20 21.08 -4.03
C THR A 121 -5.85 22.38 -4.78
N ARG A 122 -6.36 22.59 -6.00
CA ARG A 122 -6.07 23.79 -6.82
C ARG A 122 -6.48 25.13 -6.19
N LYS A 123 -7.37 25.12 -5.18
CA LYS A 123 -7.80 26.34 -4.47
C LYS A 123 -6.95 26.69 -3.25
N ILE A 124 -5.99 25.84 -2.89
CA ILE A 124 -5.12 26.05 -1.73
C ILE A 124 -3.86 26.72 -2.23
N LYS A 125 -3.74 28.03 -2.01
CA LYS A 125 -2.49 28.77 -2.25
C LYS A 125 -1.35 28.11 -1.44
N PRO A 126 -0.10 28.13 -1.96
CA PRO A 126 1.06 27.74 -1.15
C PRO A 126 1.09 28.55 0.15
N PHE A 127 1.56 27.91 1.23
CA PHE A 127 1.61 28.43 2.61
C PHE A 127 2.53 29.65 2.81
N ASP A 128 3.08 30.22 1.73
CA ASP A 128 4.11 31.28 1.78
C ASP A 128 3.56 32.70 2.03
N ASP A 129 2.24 32.88 2.18
CA ASP A 129 1.60 34.20 2.34
C ASP A 129 0.99 34.45 3.74
N ILE A 130 1.57 33.90 4.83
CA ILE A 130 1.20 34.31 6.20
C ILE A 130 2.31 35.21 6.76
N PRO A 131 2.16 36.54 6.77
CA PRO A 131 3.02 37.40 7.56
C PRO A 131 2.75 37.17 9.05
N PHE A 132 3.82 36.96 9.81
CA PHE A 132 3.82 36.99 11.28
C PHE A 132 3.41 38.37 11.81
#